data_AF-A0A920G1Z9-F1
#
_entry.id   AF-A0A920G1Z9-F1
#
_cell.length_a   1.000
_cell.length_b   1.000
_cell.length_c   1.000
_cell.angle_alpha   90.00
_cell.angle_beta   90.00
_cell.angle_gamma   90.00
#
_symmetry.space_group_name_H-M   'P 1'
#
loop_
_entity.id
_entity.type
_entity.pdbx_description
1 polymer ?
#
loop_
_entity_poly.entity_id
_entity_poly.type
_entity_poly.pdbx_seq_one_letter_code
_entity_poly.pdbx_strand_id
1 'polypeptide(L)'
;MHVDRKRLVSRLELRDLFEDNGVDPEKFDKAFDSFGVDSQVRQADSRARSAKISGTPSMMVAGKYLIETRSAGGQTNMLEIARFLVEKELAAR
;
A
#
# COMPACT_ATOMS: atom_id res chain seq x y z
N MET A 1 -3.74 10.28 12.54
CA MET A 1 -4.22 9.05 11.86
C MET A 1 -5.34 8.41 12.69
N HIS A 2 -5.80 7.17 12.47
CA HIS A 2 -6.97 6.58 13.17
C HIS A 2 -7.04 6.89 14.69
N VAL A 3 -5.89 6.89 15.37
CA VAL A 3 -5.72 7.28 16.79
C VAL A 3 -6.13 8.74 17.06
N ASP A 4 -5.64 9.67 16.24
CA ASP A 4 -5.92 11.12 16.37
C ASP A 4 -7.24 11.56 15.72
N ARG A 5 -7.99 10.61 15.13
CA ARG A 5 -9.23 10.87 14.39
C ARG A 5 -9.11 11.88 13.23
N LYS A 6 -7.90 12.12 12.72
CA LYS A 6 -7.66 12.91 11.49
C LYS A 6 -8.10 12.09 10.26
N ARG A 7 -9.02 12.62 9.46
CA ARG A 7 -9.54 11.97 8.24
C ARG A 7 -8.57 12.04 7.06
N LEU A 8 -7.75 13.08 7.00
CA LEU A 8 -6.70 13.28 5.98
C LEU A 8 -7.24 13.21 4.54
N VAL A 9 -8.36 13.90 4.29
CA VAL A 9 -9.06 13.84 2.99
C VAL A 9 -8.71 15.01 2.08
N SER A 10 -8.18 16.09 2.63
CA SER A 10 -7.75 17.27 1.87
C SER A 10 -6.23 17.35 1.77
N ARG A 11 -5.76 18.02 0.71
CA ARG A 11 -4.34 18.33 0.52
C ARG A 11 -3.76 19.11 1.72
N LEU A 12 -4.52 20.05 2.27
CA LEU A 12 -4.09 20.85 3.42
C LEU A 12 -3.90 19.98 4.66
N GLU A 13 -4.86 19.13 5.00
CA GLU A 13 -4.72 18.21 6.16
C GLU A 13 -3.54 17.24 5.99
N LEU A 14 -3.25 16.82 4.75
CA LEU A 14 -2.08 16.01 4.45
C LEU A 14 -0.81 16.83 4.62
N ARG A 15 -0.74 18.05 4.06
CA ARG A 15 0.41 18.93 4.21
C ARG A 15 0.73 19.19 5.69
N ASP A 16 -0.28 19.54 6.47
CA ASP A 16 -0.16 19.80 7.91
C ASP A 16 0.38 18.56 8.65
N LEU A 17 -0.08 17.36 8.29
CA LEU A 17 0.46 16.12 8.86
C LEU A 17 1.95 15.95 8.56
N PHE A 18 2.39 16.26 7.34
CA PHE A 18 3.80 16.13 6.97
C PHE A 18 4.66 17.21 7.66
N GLU A 19 4.14 18.44 7.78
CA GLU A 19 4.78 19.53 8.52
C GLU A 19 4.91 19.23 10.02
N ASP A 20 3.85 18.70 10.65
CA ASP A 20 3.83 18.21 12.04
C ASP A 20 4.94 17.15 12.28
N ASN A 21 5.39 16.47 11.23
CA ASN A 21 6.44 15.44 11.26
C ASN A 21 7.79 15.92 10.68
N GLY A 22 7.97 17.24 10.53
CA GLY A 22 9.26 17.86 10.17
C GLY A 22 9.56 17.93 8.68
N VAL A 23 8.56 17.73 7.81
CA VAL A 23 8.74 17.89 6.36
C VAL A 23 8.46 19.33 5.96
N ASP A 24 9.38 19.90 5.18
CA ASP A 24 9.21 21.25 4.62
C ASP A 24 7.96 21.33 3.72
N PRO A 25 7.10 22.35 3.91
CA PRO A 25 5.85 22.47 3.17
C PRO A 25 6.02 22.60 1.65
N GLU A 26 7.04 23.32 1.17
CA GLU A 26 7.30 23.47 -0.26
C GLU A 26 7.75 22.15 -0.88
N LYS A 27 8.55 21.35 -0.15
CA LYS A 27 8.92 19.99 -0.58
C LYS A 27 7.69 19.08 -0.69
N PHE A 28 6.76 19.16 0.25
CA PHE A 28 5.49 18.43 0.16
C PHE A 28 4.72 18.83 -1.10
N ASP A 29 4.50 20.14 -1.29
CA ASP A 29 3.70 20.64 -2.42
C ASP A 29 4.32 20.25 -3.76
N LYS A 30 5.65 20.38 -3.89
CA LYS A 30 6.38 19.96 -5.09
C LYS A 30 6.27 18.46 -5.35
N ALA A 31 6.33 17.62 -4.31
CA ALA A 31 6.22 16.18 -4.47
C ALA A 31 4.78 15.76 -4.82
N PHE A 32 3.80 16.31 -4.11
CA PHE A 32 2.37 16.02 -4.28
C PHE A 32 1.91 16.32 -5.71
N ASP A 33 2.37 17.43 -6.30
CA ASP A 33 2.03 17.82 -7.68
C ASP A 33 3.01 17.27 -8.74
N SER A 34 4.00 16.46 -8.34
CA SER A 34 5.01 15.98 -9.28
C SER A 34 4.45 14.92 -10.24
N PHE A 35 4.88 14.98 -11.50
CA PHE A 35 4.61 13.94 -12.49
C PHE A 35 5.07 12.54 -12.02
N GLY A 36 6.17 12.48 -11.25
CA GLY A 36 6.69 11.22 -10.71
C GLY A 36 5.70 10.53 -9.77
N VAL A 37 5.15 11.29 -8.81
CA VAL A 37 4.13 10.78 -7.88
C VAL A 37 2.85 10.41 -8.61
N ASP A 38 2.37 11.27 -9.52
CA ASP A 38 1.18 11.00 -10.34
C ASP A 38 1.32 9.70 -11.18
N SER A 39 2.50 9.49 -11.79
CA SER A 39 2.82 8.26 -12.52
C SER A 39 2.83 7.03 -11.61
N GLN A 40 3.39 7.13 -10.40
CA GLN A 40 3.40 6.03 -9.43
C GLN A 40 2.00 5.67 -8.95
N VAL A 41 1.13 6.66 -8.71
CA VAL A 41 -0.27 6.44 -8.33
C VAL A 41 -1.02 5.70 -9.44
N ARG A 42 -0.88 6.12 -10.70
CA ARG A 42 -1.51 5.43 -11.84
C ARG A 42 -1.02 3.99 -12.00
N GLN A 43 0.29 3.76 -11.83
CA GLN A 43 0.85 2.41 -11.86
C GLN A 43 0.33 1.54 -10.72
N ALA A 44 0.17 2.09 -9.52
CA ALA A 44 -0.38 1.38 -8.37
C ALA A 44 -1.85 0.98 -8.61
N ASP A 45 -2.69 1.89 -9.13
CA ASP A 45 -4.09 1.59 -9.47
C ASP A 45 -4.18 0.49 -10.54
N SER A 46 -3.38 0.58 -11.60
CA SER A 46 -3.30 -0.45 -12.64
C SER A 46 -2.92 -1.82 -12.05
N ARG A 47 -1.88 -1.89 -11.21
CA ARG A 47 -1.45 -3.15 -10.56
C ARG A 47 -2.53 -3.73 -9.66
N ALA A 48 -3.20 -2.90 -8.87
CA ALA A 48 -4.27 -3.34 -7.97
C ALA A 48 -5.44 -3.95 -8.75
N ARG A 49 -5.85 -3.31 -9.86
CA ARG A 49 -6.90 -3.82 -10.75
C ARG A 49 -6.47 -5.11 -11.44
N SER A 50 -5.26 -5.16 -12.00
CA SER A 50 -4.74 -6.37 -12.66
C SER A 50 -4.61 -7.56 -11.70
N ALA A 51 -4.24 -7.30 -10.44
CA ALA A 51 -4.21 -8.30 -9.38
C ALA A 51 -5.60 -8.69 -8.85
N LYS A 52 -6.68 -8.02 -9.29
CA LYS A 52 -8.07 -8.23 -8.84
C LYS A 52 -8.23 -8.09 -7.33
N ILE A 53 -7.51 -7.15 -6.71
CA ILE A 53 -7.62 -6.90 -5.28
C ILE A 53 -9.03 -6.39 -4.96
N SER A 54 -9.76 -7.10 -4.09
CA SER A 54 -11.14 -6.76 -3.72
C SER A 54 -11.25 -6.03 -2.38
N GLY A 55 -10.18 -6.06 -1.57
CA GLY A 55 -10.13 -5.42 -0.26
C GLY A 55 -8.71 -5.31 0.30
N THR A 56 -8.60 -4.69 1.47
CA THR A 56 -7.34 -4.53 2.19
C THR A 56 -7.44 -5.09 3.62
N PRO A 57 -6.34 -5.60 4.22
CA PRO A 57 -5.06 -5.85 3.58
C PRO A 57 -5.09 -7.08 2.64
N SER A 58 -4.24 -7.02 1.61
CA SER A 58 -4.02 -8.06 0.60
C SER A 58 -2.53 -8.15 0.25
N MET A 59 -2.04 -9.34 -0.11
CA MET A 59 -0.64 -9.58 -0.48
C MET A 59 -0.53 -10.38 -1.78
N MET A 60 0.42 -10.02 -2.64
CA MET A 60 0.74 -10.74 -3.88
C MET A 60 2.13 -11.37 -3.78
N VAL A 61 2.24 -12.69 -3.93
CA VAL A 61 3.52 -13.41 -3.91
C VAL A 61 3.90 -13.86 -5.32
N ALA A 62 5.10 -13.50 -5.76
CA ALA A 62 5.68 -13.82 -7.07
C ALA A 62 4.80 -13.45 -8.29
N GLY A 63 3.83 -12.53 -8.12
CA GLY A 63 2.85 -12.19 -9.16
C GLY A 63 1.86 -13.32 -9.48
N LYS A 64 1.82 -14.39 -8.68
CA LYS A 64 1.04 -15.62 -8.92
C LYS A 64 -0.04 -15.85 -7.89
N TYR A 65 0.22 -15.52 -6.63
CA TYR A 65 -0.67 -15.85 -5.52
C TYR A 65 -1.16 -14.58 -4.83
N LEU A 66 -2.45 -14.30 -4.94
CA LEU A 66 -3.12 -13.28 -4.15
C LEU A 66 -3.62 -13.90 -2.83
N ILE A 67 -3.23 -13.30 -1.72
CA ILE A 67 -3.64 -13.66 -0.37
C ILE A 67 -4.50 -12.51 0.16
N GLU A 68 -5.74 -12.80 0.53
CA GLU A 68 -6.67 -11.84 1.11
C GLU A 68 -6.92 -12.19 2.58
N THR A 69 -7.14 -11.19 3.43
CA THR A 69 -7.36 -11.42 4.88
C THR A 69 -8.51 -12.39 5.16
N ARG A 70 -9.59 -12.28 4.38
CA ARG A 70 -10.79 -13.11 4.55
C ARG A 70 -10.53 -14.58 4.22
N SER A 71 -9.79 -14.87 3.15
CA SER A 71 -9.48 -16.25 2.75
C SER A 71 -8.39 -16.87 3.63
N ALA A 72 -7.49 -16.06 4.18
CA ALA A 72 -6.49 -16.49 5.15
C ALA A 72 -7.06 -16.70 6.57
N GLY A 73 -8.27 -16.23 6.89
CA GLY A 73 -8.82 -16.36 8.25
C GLY A 73 -8.14 -15.45 9.29
N GLY A 74 -7.46 -14.39 8.85
CA GLY A 74 -6.81 -13.41 9.73
C GLY A 74 -5.42 -12.97 9.23
N GLN A 75 -4.95 -11.82 9.72
CA GLN A 75 -3.69 -11.21 9.26
C GLN A 75 -2.46 -12.05 9.62
N THR A 76 -2.44 -12.67 10.80
CA THR A 76 -1.33 -13.55 11.23
C THR A 76 -1.14 -14.69 10.24
N ASN A 77 -2.22 -15.38 9.87
CA ASN A 77 -2.15 -16.49 8.93
C ASN A 77 -1.82 -16.03 7.50
N MET A 78 -2.16 -14.79 7.10
CA MET A 78 -1.69 -14.27 5.81
C MET A 78 -0.16 -14.27 5.70
N LEU A 79 0.54 -13.92 6.79
CA LEU A 79 2.00 -13.89 6.82
C LEU A 79 2.58 -15.30 6.75
N GLU A 80 1.96 -16.28 7.44
CA GLU A 80 2.36 -17.68 7.38
C GLU A 80 2.19 -18.26 5.96
N ILE A 81 1.04 -18.00 5.32
CA ILE A 81 0.78 -18.39 3.94
C ILE A 81 1.78 -17.71 2.99
N ALA A 82 2.05 -16.41 3.17
CA ALA A 82 3.01 -15.70 2.35
C ALA A 82 4.41 -16.30 2.46
N ARG A 83 4.85 -16.62 3.68
CA ARG A 83 6.14 -17.28 3.92
C ARG A 83 6.22 -18.62 3.20
N PHE A 84 5.21 -19.47 3.36
CA PHE A 84 5.15 -20.77 2.67
C PHE A 84 5.24 -20.62 1.15
N LEU A 85 4.49 -19.68 0.57
CA LEU A 85 4.49 -19.45 -0.88
C LEU A 85 5.82 -18.88 -1.38
N VAL A 86 6.48 -18.01 -0.61
CA VAL A 86 7.83 -17.52 -0.94
C VAL A 86 8.83 -18.67 -0.93
N GLU A 87 8.85 -19.49 0.12
CA GLU A 87 9.75 -20.65 0.21
C GLU A 87 9.52 -21.64 -0.94
N LYS A 88 8.25 -21.89 -1.30
CA LYS A 88 7.88 -22.72 -2.45
C LYS A 88 8.41 -22.16 -3.78
N GLU A 89 8.26 -20.86 -4.03
CA GLU A 89 8.73 -20.24 -5.28
C GLU A 89 10.27 -20.18 -5.35
N LEU A 90 10.96 -20.03 -4.22
CA LEU A 90 12.41 -20.09 -4.16
C LEU A 90 12.95 -21.51 -4.40
N ALA A 91 12.28 -22.54 -3.88
CA ALA A 91 12.68 -23.94 -4.09
C ALA A 91 12.40 -24.45 -5.51
N ALA A 92 11.45 -23.83 -6.21
CA ALA A 92 11.12 -24.17 -7.60
C ALA A 92 12.02 -23.48 -8.64
N ARG A 93 13.01 -22.70 -8.19
CA ARG A 93 13.94 -21.93 -9.03
C ARG A 93 15.32 -22.59 -9.04
#